data_AF-A0AAD7A9T6-F1
#
_entry.id   AF-A0AAD7A9T6-F1
#
_cell.length_a   1.000
_cell.length_b   1.000
_cell.length_c   1.000
_cell.angle_alpha   90.00
_cell.angle_beta   90.00
_cell.angle_gamma   90.00
#
_symmetry.space_group_name_H-M   'P 1'
#
loop_
_entity.id
_entity.type
_entity.pdbx_description
1 polymer ?
#
loop_
_entity_poly.entity_id
_entity_poly.type
_entity_poly.pdbx_seq_one_letter_code
_entity_poly.pdbx_strand_id
1 'polypeptide(L)' 'YPTPAWCWKPVSDDLLRRAAEKMKPYKATFPESIPNCVIKQCTNLLIPFVGPIFRSLDELGHFPDEWSELRIPVL' A
#
# COMPACT_ATOMS: atom_id res chain seq x y z
N TYR A 1 32.42 14.37 -5.05
CA TYR A 1 31.00 14.15 -5.42
C TYR A 1 30.26 13.81 -4.14
N PRO A 2 29.11 14.44 -3.79
CA PRO A 2 28.39 14.08 -2.57
C PRO A 2 27.74 12.71 -2.71
N THR A 3 27.60 12.00 -1.60
CA THR A 3 26.81 10.75 -1.55
C THR A 3 25.36 11.04 -1.97
N PRO A 4 24.71 10.13 -2.73
CA PRO A 4 23.32 10.30 -3.12
C PRO A 4 22.45 10.48 -1.87
N ALA A 5 21.61 11.51 -1.86
CA ALA A 5 20.70 11.78 -0.74
C ALA A 5 19.63 10.68 -0.58
N TRP A 6 19.44 9.86 -1.61
CA TRP A 6 18.46 8.79 -1.63
C TRP A 6 19.04 7.54 -2.28
N CYS A 7 18.74 6.39 -1.67
CA CYS A 7 18.96 5.07 -2.23
C CYS A 7 17.63 4.33 -2.23
N TRP A 8 17.34 3.65 -3.33
CA TRP A 8 16.17 2.78 -3.42
C TRP A 8 16.27 1.66 -2.39
N LYS A 9 15.14 1.31 -1.79
CA LYS A 9 15.02 0.22 -0.83
C LYS A 9 13.75 -0.56 -1.11
N PRO A 10 13.78 -1.90 -1.03
CA PRO A 10 12.60 -2.72 -1.23
C PRO A 10 11.55 -2.41 -0.16
N VAL A 11 10.29 -2.68 -0.51
CA VAL A 11 9.15 -2.54 0.42
C VAL A 11 9.39 -3.37 1.68
N SER A 12 9.35 -2.72 2.84
CA SER A 12 9.51 -3.37 4.15
C SER A 12 8.18 -3.51 4.88
N ASP A 13 8.09 -4.48 5.78
CA ASP A 13 6.92 -4.65 6.65
C ASP A 13 6.65 -3.39 7.50
N ASP A 14 7.70 -2.72 7.97
CA ASP A 14 7.59 -1.46 8.72
C ASP A 14 7.01 -0.33 7.86
N LEU A 15 7.38 -0.26 6.57
CA LEU A 15 6.79 0.69 5.63
C LEU A 15 5.28 0.43 5.49
N LEU A 16 4.87 -0.83 5.37
CA LEU A 16 3.46 -1.23 5.28
C LEU A 16 2.69 -0.92 6.57
N ARG A 17 3.28 -1.17 7.74
CA ARG A 17 2.67 -0.80 9.04
C ARG A 17 2.41 0.70 9.11
N ARG A 18 3.44 1.50 8.82
CA ARG A 18 3.34 2.96 8.82
C ARG A 18 2.32 3.47 7.79
N ALA A 19 2.21 2.83 6.64
CA ALA A 19 1.22 3.17 5.63
C ALA A 19 -0.21 2.93 6.16
N ALA A 20 -0.48 1.76 6.75
CA ALA A 20 -1.77 1.45 7.36
C ALA A 20 -2.10 2.38 8.55
N GLU A 21 -1.11 2.72 9.39
CA GLU A 21 -1.27 3.64 10.51
C GLU A 21 -1.66 5.05 10.05
N LYS A 22 -1.14 5.52 8.91
CA LYS A 22 -1.47 6.85 8.36
C LYS A 22 -2.85 6.93 7.73
N MET A 23 -3.55 5.81 7.52
CA MET A 23 -4.90 5.81 6.97
C MET A 23 -5.89 6.44 7.95
N LYS A 24 -6.77 7.31 7.42
CA LYS A 24 -7.95 7.83 8.14
C LYS A 24 -9.01 6.71 8.20
N PRO A 25 -9.36 6.19 9.39
CA PRO A 25 -10.18 4.97 9.51
C PRO A 25 -11.54 5.04 8.81
N TYR A 26 -12.18 6.20 8.83
CA TYR A 26 -13.54 6.40 8.31
C TYR A 26 -13.58 7.29 7.06
N LYS A 27 -12.44 7.44 6.38
CA LYS A 27 -12.44 8.11 5.07
C LYS A 27 -13.17 7.19 4.09
N ALA A 28 -14.12 7.76 3.35
CA ALA A 28 -14.83 7.05 2.29
C ALA A 28 -13.83 6.38 1.33
N THR A 29 -14.03 5.09 1.13
CA THR A 29 -13.32 4.28 0.16
C THR A 29 -14.22 4.05 -1.06
N PHE A 30 -13.68 3.41 -2.11
CA PHE A 30 -14.47 3.08 -3.29
C PHE A 30 -15.61 2.10 -2.91
N PRO A 31 -16.81 2.16 -3.52
CA PRO A 31 -17.85 1.16 -3.32
C PRO A 31 -17.28 -0.26 -3.53
N GLU A 32 -17.69 -1.24 -2.72
CA GLU A 32 -17.16 -2.62 -2.73
C GLU A 32 -15.68 -2.80 -2.31
N SER A 33 -14.95 -1.72 -1.99
CA SER A 33 -13.58 -1.85 -1.45
C SER A 33 -13.57 -2.08 0.06
N ILE A 34 -12.47 -2.66 0.54
CA ILE A 34 -12.25 -2.87 1.98
C ILE A 34 -12.13 -1.51 2.68
N PRO A 35 -12.93 -1.24 3.73
CA PRO A 35 -12.83 0.00 4.49
C PRO A 35 -11.46 0.16 5.17
N ASN A 36 -10.95 1.40 5.24
CA ASN A 36 -9.66 1.69 5.86
C ASN A 36 -9.57 1.21 7.32
N CYS A 37 -10.66 1.27 8.09
CA CYS A 37 -10.69 0.81 9.48
C CYS A 37 -10.39 -0.70 9.60
N VAL A 38 -10.86 -1.51 8.65
CA VAL A 38 -10.61 -2.96 8.61
C VAL A 38 -9.14 -3.23 8.30
N ILE A 39 -8.58 -2.56 7.28
CA ILE A 39 -7.16 -2.68 6.92
C ILE A 39 -6.29 -2.32 8.13
N LYS A 40 -6.59 -1.20 8.78
CA LYS A 40 -5.84 -0.71 9.93
C LYS A 40 -5.88 -1.69 11.10
N GLN A 41 -7.05 -2.21 11.46
CA GLN A 41 -7.22 -3.14 12.57
C GLN A 41 -6.60 -4.52 12.29
N CYS A 42 -6.59 -4.95 11.03
CA CYS A 42 -6.06 -6.25 10.60
C CYS A 42 -4.62 -6.18 10.07
N THR A 43 -3.91 -5.06 10.25
CA THR A 43 -2.56 -4.84 9.69
C THR A 43 -1.59 -5.98 10.03
N ASN A 44 -1.64 -6.48 11.27
CA ASN A 44 -0.81 -7.59 11.72
C ASN A 44 -1.11 -8.92 11.00
N LEU A 45 -2.35 -9.14 10.57
CA LEU A 45 -2.77 -10.32 9.81
C LEU A 45 -2.47 -10.17 8.32
N LEU A 46 -2.53 -8.96 7.78
CA LEU A 46 -2.36 -8.69 6.35
C LEU A 46 -0.88 -8.68 5.92
N ILE A 47 -0.01 -8.06 6.72
CA ILE A 47 1.39 -7.83 6.34
C ILE A 47 2.16 -9.10 5.93
N PRO A 48 2.03 -10.25 6.62
CA PRO A 48 2.73 -11.47 6.22
C PRO A 48 2.43 -11.91 4.78
N PHE A 49 1.26 -11.56 4.23
CA PHE A 49 0.85 -11.91 2.87
C PHE A 49 1.08 -10.77 1.89
N VAL A 50 0.81 -9.54 2.32
CA VAL A 50 0.91 -8.34 1.48
C VAL A 50 2.36 -7.94 1.24
N GLY A 51 3.24 -8.08 2.24
CA GLY A 51 4.66 -7.76 2.14
C GLY A 51 5.40 -8.49 1.02
N PRO A 52 5.28 -9.82 0.89
CA PRO A 52 5.83 -10.56 -0.24
C PRO A 52 5.30 -10.09 -1.59
N ILE A 53 3.99 -9.84 -1.73
CA ILE A 53 3.38 -9.39 -2.99
C ILE A 53 4.00 -8.07 -3.45
N PHE A 54 4.06 -7.05 -2.57
CA PHE A 54 4.63 -5.76 -2.93
C PHE A 54 6.11 -5.84 -3.30
N ARG A 55 6.90 -6.65 -2.59
CA ARG A 55 8.31 -6.88 -2.93
C ARG A 55 8.47 -7.58 -4.28
N SER A 56 7.64 -8.58 -4.57
CA SER A 56 7.68 -9.28 -5.86
C SER A 56 7.28 -8.38 -7.02
N LEU A 57 6.30 -7.48 -6.85
CA LEU A 57 5.94 -6.49 -7.87
C LEU A 57 7.11 -5.52 -8.16
N ASP A 58 7.78 -5.07 -7.09
CA ASP A 58 8.93 -4.17 -7.14
C ASP A 58 10.14 -4.85 -7.82
N GLU A 59 10.39 -6.13 -7.53
CA GLU A 59 11.41 -6.96 -8.20
C GLU A 59 11.08 -7.23 -9.68
N LEU A 60 9.80 -7.49 -9.99
CA LEU A 60 9.34 -7.76 -11.35
C LEU A 60 9.28 -6.48 -12.20
N GLY A 61 9.20 -5.31 -11.58
CA GLY A 61 8.98 -4.03 -12.26
C GLY A 61 7.63 -3.94 -12.96
N HIS A 62 6.64 -4.74 -12.53
CA HIS A 62 5.32 -4.82 -13.15
C HIS A 62 4.23 -4.56 -12.12
N PHE A 63 3.44 -3.52 -12.35
CA PHE A 63 2.27 -3.17 -11.53
C PHE A 63 1.00 -3.35 -12.36
N PRO A 64 -0.10 -3.85 -11.77
CA PRO A 64 -1.37 -3.95 -12.48
C PRO A 64 -1.85 -2.58 -12.97
N ASP A 65 -2.31 -2.50 -14.22
CA ASP A 65 -2.75 -1.24 -14.82
C ASP A 65 -3.91 -0.61 -14.02
N GLU A 66 -4.77 -1.45 -13.42
CA GLU A 66 -5.91 -1.03 -12.61
C GLU A 66 -5.51 -0.21 -11.37
N TRP A 67 -4.26 -0.34 -10.89
CA TRP A 67 -3.78 0.43 -9.73
C TRP A 67 -3.52 1.90 -10.09
N SER A 68 -3.33 2.19 -11.37
CA SER A 68 -3.17 3.56 -11.88
C SER A 68 -4.51 4.22 -12.22
N GLU A 69 -5.60 3.44 -12.28
CA GLU A 69 -6.94 3.93 -12.62
C GLU A 69 -7.56 4.71 -11.44
N LEU A 70 -7.75 6.01 -11.62
CA LEU A 70 -8.56 6.81 -10.71
C LEU A 70 -10.05 6.58 -11.01
N ARG A 71 -10.68 5.70 -10.23
CA ARG A 71 -12.14 5.49 -10.27
C ARG A 71 -12.82 6.46 -9.30
N ILE A 72 -13.40 7.53 -9.85
CA ILE A 72 -14.17 8.51 -9.09
C ILE A 72 -15.61 7.97 -8.98
N PRO A 73 -16.14 7.72 -7.77
CA PRO A 73 -17.55 7.41 -7.64
C PRO A 73 -18.37 8.62 -8.10
N VAL A 74 -19.21 8.42 -9.12
CA VAL A 74 -20.21 9.41 -9.52
C VAL A 74 -21.30 9.36 -8.44
N LEU A 75 -21.48 10.47 -7.72
CA LEU A 75 -22.51 10.64 -6.69
C LEU A 75 -23.87 10.97 -7.31
#